data_AF-A0A6L5PL74-F1
#
_entry.id   AF-A0A6L5PL74-F1
#
_cell.length_a   1.000
_cell.length_b   1.000
_cell.length_c   1.000
_cell.angle_alpha   90.00
_cell.angle_beta   90.00
_cell.angle_gamma   90.00
#
_symmetry.space_group_name_H-M   'P 1'
#
loop_
_entity.id
_entity.type
_entity.pdbx_description
1 polymer ?
#
loop_
_entity_poly.entity_id
_entity_poly.type
_entity_poly.pdbx_seq_one_letter_code
_entity_poly.pdbx_strand_id
1 'polypeptide(L)'
;MSLETLRARLVDRLAPVETWRPELVAARSDFDLNPQATRTAKELRPAAVLIPIVARPEGATVLLTRRADTLARHTGQIAFPGGRLDRGETAVQAALREADEEVALDPTAVEVLGLSDAYETGTGFLVTPVIGWLREAPITTPSPDEVAEVFETPWDFLMDAANHRRDFYDMDEGLRRWFWAMPWGERYIWGVTAGILKALHVRLYGDEAAPESAADEDAA
;
A
#
# COMPACT_ATOMS: atom_id res chain seq x y z
N MET A 1 -3.57 19.69 -2.02
CA MET A 1 -2.61 20.31 -1.03
C MET A 1 -1.34 20.74 -1.78
N SER A 2 -0.55 21.73 -1.34
CA SER A 2 0.73 22.01 -2.02
C SER A 2 1.74 20.88 -1.79
N LEU A 3 2.68 20.67 -2.72
CA LEU A 3 3.74 19.65 -2.60
C LEU A 3 4.59 19.86 -1.34
N GLU A 4 4.91 21.11 -1.00
CA GLU A 4 5.68 21.46 0.20
C GLU A 4 4.91 21.08 1.47
N THR A 5 3.63 21.45 1.57
CA THR A 5 2.81 21.11 2.73
C THR A 5 2.59 19.60 2.85
N LEU A 6 2.44 18.90 1.73
CA LEU A 6 2.36 17.44 1.73
C LEU A 6 3.66 16.82 2.24
N ARG A 7 4.81 17.21 1.70
CA ARG A 7 6.10 16.69 2.13
C ARG A 7 6.37 16.97 3.61
N ALA A 8 6.04 18.17 4.08
CA ALA A 8 6.16 18.52 5.50
C ALA A 8 5.28 17.62 6.39
N ARG A 9 4.03 17.36 5.99
CA ARG A 9 3.14 16.43 6.71
C ARG A 9 3.70 15.01 6.74
N LEU A 10 4.23 14.53 5.63
CA LEU A 10 4.85 13.19 5.57
C LEU A 10 6.01 13.10 6.55
N VAL A 11 6.95 14.05 6.52
CA VAL A 11 8.10 14.06 7.45
C VAL A 11 7.67 14.15 8.92
N ASP A 12 6.65 14.96 9.24
CA ASP A 12 6.12 15.10 10.60
C ASP A 12 5.45 13.83 11.12
N ARG A 13 4.73 13.11 10.25
CA ARG A 13 3.84 12.03 10.66
C ARG A 13 4.41 10.64 10.45
N LEU A 14 5.48 10.45 9.69
CA LEU A 14 6.08 9.13 9.47
C LEU A 14 7.02 8.71 10.60
N ALA A 15 7.19 7.40 10.77
CA ALA A 15 8.15 6.88 11.73
C ALA A 15 9.56 7.00 11.14
N PRO A 16 10.57 7.41 11.92
CA PRO A 16 11.95 7.42 11.45
C PRO A 16 12.45 6.02 11.08
N VAL A 17 13.27 5.90 10.04
CA VAL A 17 13.68 4.59 9.48
C VAL A 17 14.46 3.73 10.48
N GLU A 18 15.21 4.37 11.39
CA GLU A 18 15.98 3.75 12.45
C GLU A 18 15.12 3.07 13.53
N THR A 19 13.81 3.34 13.57
CA THR A 19 12.87 2.69 14.48
C THR A 19 12.43 1.31 13.98
N TRP A 20 12.70 0.98 12.72
CA TRP A 20 12.28 -0.28 12.12
C TRP A 20 12.92 -1.50 12.78
N ARG A 21 12.12 -2.55 12.99
CA ARG A 21 12.57 -3.88 13.43
C ARG A 21 11.84 -4.94 12.61
N PRO A 22 12.44 -6.11 12.34
CA PRO A 22 11.77 -7.18 11.60
C PRO A 22 10.55 -7.75 12.33
N GLU A 23 10.51 -7.66 13.66
CA GLU A 23 9.42 -8.16 14.52
C GLU A 23 8.41 -7.07 14.93
N LEU A 24 8.23 -6.02 14.10
CA LEU A 24 7.22 -5.00 14.37
C LEU A 24 5.83 -5.63 14.54
N VAL A 25 5.03 -5.04 15.42
CA VAL A 25 3.61 -5.40 15.53
C VAL A 25 2.85 -4.62 14.46
N ALA A 26 2.05 -5.32 13.66
CA ALA A 26 1.20 -4.67 12.68
C ALA A 26 0.17 -3.78 13.39
N ALA A 27 0.06 -2.52 12.97
CA ALA A 27 -0.96 -1.62 13.50
C ALA A 27 -2.30 -1.82 12.79
N ARG A 28 -2.27 -2.34 11.55
CA ARG A 28 -3.44 -2.61 10.71
C ARG A 28 -3.29 -3.95 9.99
N SER A 29 -4.39 -4.54 9.59
CA SER A 29 -4.38 -5.87 8.97
C SER A 29 -5.55 -6.15 8.03
N ASP A 30 -5.43 -7.18 7.21
CA ASP A 30 -6.57 -7.76 6.47
C ASP A 30 -7.68 -8.26 7.43
N PHE A 31 -7.36 -8.51 8.70
CA PHE A 31 -8.29 -8.99 9.73
C PHE A 31 -9.06 -7.86 10.41
N ASP A 32 -8.70 -6.59 10.20
CA ASP A 32 -9.42 -5.45 10.81
C ASP A 32 -10.87 -5.38 10.33
N LEU A 33 -11.11 -5.71 9.05
CA LEU A 33 -12.45 -5.85 8.47
C LEU A 33 -13.02 -7.27 8.61
N ASN A 34 -12.21 -8.23 9.04
CA ASN A 34 -12.56 -9.65 9.09
C ASN A 34 -12.14 -10.26 10.44
N PRO A 35 -12.67 -9.78 11.58
CA PRO A 35 -12.19 -10.21 12.90
C PRO A 35 -12.46 -11.69 13.19
N GLN A 36 -13.40 -12.31 12.47
CA GLN A 36 -13.73 -13.73 12.57
C GLN A 36 -12.84 -14.62 11.71
N ALA A 37 -12.05 -14.05 10.80
CA ALA A 37 -11.20 -14.84 9.92
C ALA A 37 -10.03 -15.45 10.69
N THR A 38 -9.75 -16.73 10.42
CA THR A 38 -8.65 -17.44 11.06
C THR A 38 -7.31 -16.98 10.48
N ARG A 39 -6.37 -16.62 11.36
CA ARG A 39 -4.97 -16.39 11.00
C ARG A 39 -4.30 -17.74 10.72
N THR A 40 -3.86 -17.95 9.49
CA THR A 40 -3.24 -19.20 9.06
C THR A 40 -1.75 -19.28 9.42
N ALA A 41 -1.07 -18.14 9.50
CA ALA A 41 0.35 -18.05 9.83
C ALA A 41 0.57 -17.94 11.35
N LYS A 42 1.44 -18.78 11.89
CA LYS A 42 1.90 -18.70 13.29
C LYS A 42 2.95 -17.61 13.49
N GLU A 43 3.78 -17.39 12.47
CA GLU A 43 4.83 -16.39 12.42
C GLU A 43 4.72 -15.64 11.09
N LEU A 44 4.79 -14.31 11.13
CA LEU A 44 4.70 -13.48 9.95
C LEU A 44 6.07 -13.37 9.27
N ARG A 45 6.08 -13.46 7.94
CA ARG A 45 7.29 -13.26 7.15
C ARG A 45 7.48 -11.77 6.87
N PRO A 46 8.64 -11.18 7.15
CA PRO A 46 8.86 -9.76 6.89
C PRO A 46 8.90 -9.48 5.39
N ALA A 47 8.23 -8.41 4.99
CA ALA A 47 8.22 -7.86 3.64
C ALA A 47 8.27 -6.33 3.70
N ALA A 48 8.67 -5.69 2.61
CA ALA A 48 8.64 -4.24 2.50
C ALA A 48 8.16 -3.82 1.11
N VAL A 49 7.45 -2.71 1.07
CA VAL A 49 6.98 -2.08 -0.17
C VAL A 49 7.42 -0.63 -0.19
N LEU A 50 7.77 -0.13 -1.37
CA LEU A 50 7.99 1.29 -1.59
C LEU A 50 6.67 1.94 -1.97
N ILE A 51 6.31 3.04 -1.30
CA ILE A 51 5.27 3.97 -1.75
C ILE A 51 5.98 5.16 -2.40
N PRO A 52 6.28 5.09 -3.72
CA PRO A 52 6.94 6.16 -4.44
C PRO A 52 5.96 7.30 -4.75
N ILE A 53 6.13 8.42 -4.05
CA ILE A 53 5.36 9.65 -4.28
C ILE A 53 6.14 10.55 -5.24
N VAL A 54 5.56 10.83 -6.40
CA VAL A 54 6.16 11.66 -7.44
C VAL A 54 5.59 13.06 -7.37
N ALA A 55 6.46 14.06 -7.27
CA ALA A 55 6.08 15.46 -7.36
C ALA A 55 5.77 15.82 -8.82
N ARG A 56 4.50 16.03 -9.17
CA ARG A 56 4.08 16.55 -10.48
C ARG A 56 3.65 18.02 -10.41
N PRO A 57 3.73 18.78 -11.52
CA PRO A 57 3.24 20.16 -11.58
C PRO A 57 1.77 20.30 -11.14
N GLU A 58 0.93 19.32 -11.46
CA GLU A 58 -0.51 19.27 -11.15
C GLU A 58 -0.84 18.73 -9.75
N GLY A 59 0.15 18.22 -9.01
CA GLY A 59 -0.04 17.62 -7.68
C GLY A 59 0.83 16.37 -7.48
N ALA A 60 0.88 15.83 -6.27
CA ALA A 60 1.60 14.59 -6.06
C ALA A 60 0.83 13.40 -6.67
N THR A 61 1.56 12.40 -7.16
CA THR A 61 1.02 11.12 -7.60
C THR A 61 1.76 9.98 -6.92
N VAL A 62 1.20 8.78 -6.96
CA VAL A 62 1.85 7.57 -6.43
C VAL A 62 2.01 6.57 -7.56
N LEU A 63 3.24 6.10 -7.76
CA LEU A 63 3.53 5.06 -8.73
C LEU A 63 3.12 3.69 -8.19
N LEU A 64 2.42 2.94 -9.03
CA LEU A 64 1.89 1.59 -8.77
C LEU A 64 2.23 0.68 -9.95
N THR A 65 2.23 -0.61 -9.70
CA THR A 65 2.45 -1.66 -10.69
C THR A 65 1.19 -2.51 -10.84
N ARG A 66 0.94 -3.02 -12.05
CA ARG A 66 -0.01 -4.11 -12.30
C ARG A 66 0.81 -5.37 -12.56
N ARG A 67 0.61 -6.40 -11.74
CA ARG A 67 1.30 -7.68 -11.90
C ARG A 67 0.98 -8.34 -13.24
N ALA A 68 1.98 -9.00 -13.84
CA ALA A 68 1.83 -9.70 -15.11
C ALA A 68 0.74 -10.77 -15.07
N ASP A 69 0.01 -10.91 -16.18
CA ASP A 69 -1.12 -11.83 -16.31
C ASP A 69 -0.70 -13.32 -16.35
N THR A 70 0.59 -13.57 -16.49
CA THR A 70 1.21 -14.90 -16.57
C THR A 70 1.56 -15.51 -15.21
N LEU A 71 1.50 -14.71 -14.13
CA LEU A 71 1.88 -15.16 -12.79
C LEU A 71 0.81 -16.03 -12.14
N ALA A 72 1.24 -17.16 -11.57
CA ALA A 72 0.36 -18.18 -10.97
C ALA A 72 -0.37 -17.71 -9.68
N ARG A 73 0.02 -16.59 -9.09
CA ARG A 73 -0.62 -15.98 -7.92
C ARG A 73 -0.77 -14.47 -8.14
N HIS A 74 -1.88 -13.91 -7.66
CA HIS A 74 -2.13 -12.46 -7.65
C HIS A 74 -2.10 -11.81 -9.04
N THR A 75 -2.56 -12.55 -10.05
CA THR A 75 -2.61 -12.15 -11.46
C THR A 75 -3.39 -10.84 -11.62
N GLY A 76 -2.81 -9.86 -12.31
CA GLY A 76 -3.43 -8.56 -12.57
C GLY A 76 -3.65 -7.66 -11.34
N GLN A 77 -3.19 -8.07 -10.15
CA GLN A 77 -3.33 -7.25 -8.94
C GLN A 77 -2.47 -5.98 -9.03
N ILE A 78 -3.02 -4.89 -8.50
CA ILE A 78 -2.32 -3.63 -8.38
C ILE A 78 -1.57 -3.58 -7.07
N ALA A 79 -0.29 -3.29 -7.13
CA ALA A 79 0.61 -3.28 -5.99
C ALA A 79 1.54 -2.07 -6.00
N PHE A 80 2.12 -1.83 -4.85
CA PHE A 80 3.37 -1.09 -4.74
C PHE A 80 4.53 -2.00 -5.19
N PRO A 81 5.63 -1.43 -5.73
CA PRO A 81 6.86 -2.19 -5.88
C PRO A 81 7.34 -2.69 -4.51
N GLY A 82 7.71 -3.95 -4.41
CA GLY A 82 8.13 -4.52 -3.13
C GLY A 82 7.98 -6.03 -3.02
N GLY A 83 8.61 -6.55 -1.98
CA GLY A 83 8.73 -7.99 -1.82
C GLY A 83 9.24 -8.40 -0.45
N ARG A 84 9.77 -9.61 -0.40
CA ARG A 84 10.29 -10.20 0.84
C ARG A 84 11.63 -9.57 1.17
N LEU A 85 11.93 -9.47 2.47
CA LEU A 85 13.28 -9.13 2.89
C LEU A 85 14.21 -10.31 2.66
N ASP A 86 15.39 -10.02 2.11
CA ASP A 86 16.51 -10.94 2.14
C ASP A 86 17.23 -10.91 3.49
N ARG A 87 18.05 -11.94 3.74
CA ARG A 87 18.73 -12.10 5.01
C ARG A 87 19.67 -10.92 5.28
N GLY A 88 19.38 -10.18 6.34
CA GLY A 88 20.20 -9.04 6.79
C GLY A 88 19.78 -7.71 6.18
N GLU A 89 18.75 -7.68 5.34
CA GLU A 89 18.18 -6.43 4.83
C GLU A 89 17.37 -5.70 5.91
N THR A 90 17.39 -4.37 5.81
CA THR A 90 16.38 -3.49 6.37
C THR A 90 15.18 -3.40 5.43
N ALA A 91 14.02 -2.95 5.94
CA ALA A 91 12.86 -2.70 5.08
C ALA A 91 13.14 -1.69 3.96
N VAL A 92 13.98 -0.67 4.21
CA VAL A 92 14.35 0.31 3.18
C VAL A 92 15.18 -0.34 2.06
N GLN A 93 16.16 -1.19 2.42
CA GLN A 93 16.97 -1.89 1.43
C GLN A 93 16.11 -2.81 0.55
N ALA A 94 15.23 -3.61 1.17
CA ALA A 94 14.34 -4.49 0.43
C ALA A 94 13.39 -3.71 -0.49
N ALA A 95 12.73 -2.65 0.02
CA ALA A 95 11.81 -1.85 -0.78
C ALA A 95 12.48 -1.18 -2.00
N LEU A 96 13.71 -0.67 -1.83
CA LEU A 96 14.45 -0.04 -2.92
C LEU A 96 14.99 -1.07 -3.92
N ARG A 97 15.51 -2.20 -3.45
CA ARG A 97 15.96 -3.31 -4.33
C ARG A 97 14.81 -3.81 -5.20
N GLU A 98 13.67 -4.11 -4.59
CA GLU A 98 12.51 -4.63 -5.33
C GLU A 98 11.96 -3.58 -6.31
N ALA A 99 11.98 -2.28 -5.96
CA ALA A 99 11.58 -1.23 -6.90
C ALA A 99 12.55 -1.10 -8.10
N ASP A 100 13.85 -1.31 -7.89
CA ASP A 100 14.82 -1.37 -8.97
C ASP A 100 14.61 -2.63 -9.84
N GLU A 101 14.42 -3.79 -9.22
CA GLU A 101 14.20 -5.07 -9.92
C GLU A 101 12.89 -5.08 -10.73
N GLU A 102 11.78 -4.60 -10.16
CA GLU A 102 10.46 -4.66 -10.79
C GLU A 102 10.24 -3.59 -11.86
N VAL A 103 10.75 -2.35 -11.65
CA VAL A 103 10.44 -1.20 -12.51
C VAL A 103 11.65 -0.36 -12.91
N ALA A 104 12.87 -0.80 -12.62
CA ALA A 104 14.12 -0.08 -12.86
C ALA A 104 14.14 1.32 -12.23
N LEU A 105 13.53 1.45 -11.04
CA LEU A 105 13.56 2.71 -10.30
C LEU A 105 14.91 2.90 -9.62
N ASP A 106 15.70 3.85 -10.13
CA ASP A 106 17.00 4.22 -9.55
C ASP A 106 16.87 4.55 -8.05
N PRO A 107 17.48 3.76 -7.15
CA PRO A 107 17.41 3.99 -5.71
C PRO A 107 17.95 5.36 -5.28
N THR A 108 18.86 5.96 -6.05
CA THR A 108 19.47 7.26 -5.76
C THR A 108 18.53 8.44 -6.05
N ALA A 109 17.50 8.22 -6.88
CA ALA A 109 16.47 9.20 -7.16
C ALA A 109 15.39 9.27 -6.06
N VAL A 110 15.37 8.28 -5.16
CA VAL A 110 14.34 8.15 -4.11
C VAL A 110 14.83 8.76 -2.80
N GLU A 111 14.21 9.86 -2.39
CA GLU A 111 14.41 10.41 -1.06
C GLU A 111 13.48 9.71 -0.06
N VAL A 112 14.03 8.83 0.79
CA VAL A 112 13.24 8.12 1.81
C VAL A 112 12.84 9.09 2.93
N LEU A 113 11.54 9.32 3.10
CA LEU A 113 11.00 10.24 4.10
C LEU A 113 10.71 9.58 5.45
N GLY A 114 10.50 8.27 5.47
CA GLY A 114 10.17 7.52 6.68
C GLY A 114 9.30 6.30 6.40
N LEU A 115 8.76 5.72 7.46
CA LEU A 115 7.97 4.50 7.43
C LEU A 115 6.52 4.77 7.84
N SER A 116 5.59 4.12 7.16
CA SER A 116 4.20 4.03 7.62
C SER A 116 4.00 2.83 8.55
N ASP A 117 2.78 2.65 9.01
CA ASP A 117 2.40 1.55 9.89
C ASP A 117 2.57 0.19 9.21
N ALA A 118 3.17 -0.76 9.93
CA ALA A 118 3.31 -2.12 9.46
C ALA A 118 1.93 -2.79 9.29
N TYR A 119 1.78 -3.59 8.23
CA TYR A 119 0.52 -4.18 7.81
C TYR A 119 0.59 -5.72 7.80
N GLU A 120 -0.32 -6.38 8.51
CA GLU A 120 -0.45 -7.85 8.49
C GLU A 120 -1.38 -8.27 7.34
N THR A 121 -0.85 -9.07 6.42
CA THR A 121 -1.63 -9.66 5.31
C THR A 121 -2.21 -11.02 5.70
N GLY A 122 -3.35 -11.38 5.12
CA GLY A 122 -3.95 -12.71 5.28
C GLY A 122 -3.11 -13.83 4.66
N THR A 123 -2.09 -13.50 3.88
CA THR A 123 -1.08 -14.43 3.34
C THR A 123 0.13 -14.65 4.24
N GLY A 124 0.13 -14.10 5.46
CA GLY A 124 1.18 -14.31 6.46
C GLY A 124 2.44 -13.49 6.22
N PHE A 125 2.29 -12.28 5.66
CA PHE A 125 3.36 -11.29 5.59
C PHE A 125 3.11 -10.14 6.56
N LEU A 126 4.18 -9.65 7.16
CA LEU A 126 4.25 -8.37 7.86
C LEU A 126 4.94 -7.37 6.93
N VAL A 127 4.15 -6.52 6.30
CA VAL A 127 4.61 -5.57 5.28
C VAL A 127 4.98 -4.25 5.97
N THR A 128 6.19 -3.76 5.73
CA THR A 128 6.62 -2.41 6.11
C THR A 128 6.50 -1.45 4.91
N PRO A 129 5.60 -0.46 4.93
CA PRO A 129 5.53 0.53 3.86
C PRO A 129 6.58 1.62 4.06
N VAL A 130 7.49 1.75 3.09
CA VAL A 130 8.55 2.76 3.03
C VAL A 130 8.08 3.91 2.15
N ILE A 131 8.07 5.14 2.65
CA ILE A 131 7.64 6.30 1.86
C ILE A 131 8.84 6.91 1.15
N GLY A 132 8.83 6.87 -0.18
CA GLY A 132 9.84 7.49 -1.03
C GLY A 132 9.29 8.75 -1.70
N TRP A 133 10.10 9.81 -1.79
CA TRP A 133 9.77 11.04 -2.47
C TRP A 133 10.66 11.23 -3.70
N LEU A 134 10.04 11.42 -4.85
CA LEU A 134 10.71 11.70 -6.11
C LEU A 134 10.40 13.14 -6.51
N ARG A 135 11.46 13.92 -6.73
CA ARG A 135 11.34 15.34 -7.14
C ARG A 135 10.92 15.49 -8.60
N GLU A 136 11.16 14.47 -9.39
CA GLU A 136 10.90 14.43 -10.83
C GLU A 136 10.30 13.06 -11.19
N ALA A 137 9.74 12.99 -12.39
CA ALA A 137 9.24 11.75 -12.96
C ALA A 137 10.38 10.72 -13.12
N PRO A 138 10.27 9.51 -12.56
CA PRO A 138 11.27 8.49 -12.82
C PRO A 138 11.15 7.98 -14.25
N ILE A 139 12.27 7.56 -14.82
CA ILE A 139 12.28 6.69 -15.99
C ILE A 139 12.13 5.26 -15.47
N THR A 140 11.11 4.55 -15.92
CA THR A 140 10.83 3.18 -15.47
C THR A 140 10.87 2.22 -16.64
N THR A 141 11.34 1.01 -16.36
CA THR A 141 11.31 -0.12 -17.30
C THR A 141 10.73 -1.31 -16.55
N PRO A 142 9.45 -1.67 -16.77
CA PRO A 142 8.85 -2.81 -16.09
C PRO A 142 9.56 -4.11 -16.47
N SER A 143 9.84 -4.94 -15.47
CA SER A 143 10.27 -6.31 -15.67
C SER A 143 9.12 -7.10 -16.32
N PRO A 144 9.28 -7.61 -17.55
CA PRO A 144 8.18 -8.20 -18.32
C PRO A 144 7.62 -9.48 -17.68
N ASP A 145 8.42 -10.17 -16.86
CA ASP A 145 8.00 -11.41 -16.20
C ASP A 145 7.14 -11.14 -14.95
N GLU A 146 7.20 -9.92 -14.40
CA GLU A 146 6.57 -9.59 -13.12
C GLU A 146 5.56 -8.45 -13.21
N VAL A 147 5.80 -7.45 -14.07
CA VAL A 147 5.02 -6.22 -14.18
C VAL A 147 4.50 -6.04 -15.60
N ALA A 148 3.18 -6.08 -15.77
CA ALA A 148 2.53 -5.79 -17.04
C ALA A 148 2.38 -4.28 -17.30
N GLU A 149 2.30 -3.48 -16.24
CA GLU A 149 2.04 -2.05 -16.36
C GLU A 149 2.63 -1.29 -15.17
N VAL A 150 3.19 -0.10 -15.44
CA VAL A 150 3.53 0.90 -14.43
C VAL A 150 2.67 2.12 -14.69
N PHE A 151 2.00 2.62 -13.66
CA PHE A 151 1.13 3.78 -13.79
C PHE A 151 1.12 4.61 -12.50
N GLU A 152 0.56 5.81 -12.60
CA GLU A 152 0.44 6.72 -11.46
C GLU A 152 -1.02 6.99 -11.12
N THR A 153 -1.31 7.11 -9.82
CA THR A 153 -2.61 7.55 -9.32
C THR A 153 -2.46 8.83 -8.50
N PRO A 154 -3.33 9.84 -8.66
CA PRO A 154 -3.23 11.09 -7.91
C PRO A 154 -3.26 10.86 -6.39
N TRP A 155 -2.33 11.48 -5.67
CA TRP A 155 -2.25 11.42 -4.21
C TRP A 155 -3.57 11.87 -3.55
N ASP A 156 -4.11 12.99 -4.03
CA ASP A 156 -5.35 13.56 -3.49
C ASP A 156 -6.54 12.60 -3.68
N PHE A 157 -6.58 11.81 -4.76
CA PHE A 157 -7.59 10.74 -4.93
C PHE A 157 -7.40 9.62 -3.89
N LEU A 158 -6.16 9.12 -3.76
CA LEU A 158 -5.83 8.03 -2.85
C LEU A 158 -6.03 8.39 -1.37
N MET A 159 -5.85 9.65 -1.01
CA MET A 159 -6.00 10.12 0.37
C MET A 159 -7.39 10.71 0.66
N ASP A 160 -8.27 10.82 -0.32
CA ASP A 160 -9.65 11.22 -0.10
C ASP A 160 -10.46 10.02 0.43
N ALA A 161 -10.93 10.17 1.67
CA ALA A 161 -11.80 9.26 2.38
C ALA A 161 -13.01 8.78 1.56
N ALA A 162 -13.58 9.66 0.73
CA ALA A 162 -14.75 9.33 -0.10
C ALA A 162 -14.47 8.23 -1.14
N ASN A 163 -13.19 8.02 -1.48
CA ASN A 163 -12.75 6.98 -2.41
C ASN A 163 -12.41 5.66 -1.71
N HIS A 164 -12.43 5.61 -0.37
CA HIS A 164 -12.11 4.41 0.41
C HIS A 164 -13.36 3.56 0.59
N ARG A 165 -13.59 2.67 -0.37
CA ARG A 165 -14.76 1.79 -0.39
C ARG A 165 -14.49 0.51 0.38
N ARG A 166 -15.49 0.02 1.10
CA ARG A 166 -15.52 -1.37 1.56
C ARG A 166 -16.25 -2.21 0.52
N ASP A 167 -15.63 -3.29 0.12
CA ASP A 167 -16.19 -4.27 -0.79
C ASP A 167 -15.94 -5.68 -0.24
N PHE A 168 -16.53 -6.70 -0.85
CA PHE A 168 -16.40 -8.08 -0.39
C PHE A 168 -16.50 -9.09 -1.53
N TYR A 169 -15.99 -10.29 -1.28
CA TYR A 169 -16.35 -11.48 -2.03
C TYR A 169 -16.95 -12.52 -1.09
N ASP A 170 -17.89 -13.30 -1.61
CA ASP A 170 -18.50 -14.39 -0.87
C ASP A 170 -17.50 -15.54 -0.70
N MET A 171 -17.50 -16.11 0.50
CA MET A 171 -16.77 -17.29 0.91
C MET A 171 -17.76 -18.46 1.04
N ASP A 172 -17.23 -19.65 1.33
CA ASP A 172 -18.06 -20.79 1.71
C ASP A 172 -18.95 -20.48 2.92
N GLU A 173 -20.05 -21.22 3.05
CA GLU A 173 -21.00 -21.12 4.17
C GLU A 173 -21.67 -19.74 4.32
N GLY A 174 -21.69 -18.93 3.25
CA GLY A 174 -22.35 -17.61 3.23
C GLY A 174 -21.58 -16.53 4.00
N LEU A 175 -20.33 -16.80 4.36
CA LEU A 175 -19.44 -15.80 4.95
C LEU A 175 -18.98 -14.82 3.87
N ARG A 176 -18.66 -13.59 4.27
CA ARG A 176 -18.08 -12.57 3.37
C ARG A 176 -16.68 -12.23 3.82
N ARG A 177 -15.77 -12.11 2.86
CA ARG A 177 -14.45 -11.55 3.10
C ARG A 177 -14.40 -10.12 2.60
N TRP A 178 -14.34 -9.19 3.54
CA TRP A 178 -14.32 -7.75 3.31
C TRP A 178 -12.92 -7.25 3.03
N PHE A 179 -12.80 -6.22 2.22
CA PHE A 179 -11.54 -5.54 1.92
C PHE A 179 -11.79 -4.08 1.58
N TRP A 180 -10.72 -3.27 1.64
CA TRP A 180 -10.73 -1.90 1.13
C TRP A 180 -10.49 -1.90 -0.38
N ALA A 181 -11.13 -0.98 -1.08
CA ALA A 181 -10.96 -0.73 -2.50
C ALA A 181 -10.98 0.78 -2.81
N MET A 182 -10.20 1.19 -3.81
CA MET A 182 -10.10 2.56 -4.32
C MET A 182 -10.08 2.52 -5.87
N PRO A 183 -11.23 2.32 -6.53
CA PRO A 183 -11.29 2.16 -7.98
C PRO A 183 -10.93 3.47 -8.71
N TRP A 184 -9.96 3.43 -9.61
CA TRP A 184 -9.45 4.60 -10.34
C TRP A 184 -9.44 4.33 -11.85
N GLY A 185 -10.38 4.94 -12.59
CA GLY A 185 -10.59 4.62 -14.00
C GLY A 185 -10.90 3.13 -14.18
N GLU A 186 -10.14 2.44 -15.03
CA GLU A 186 -10.26 0.99 -15.25
C GLU A 186 -9.47 0.14 -14.22
N ARG A 187 -8.79 0.80 -13.27
CA ARG A 187 -7.86 0.16 -12.34
C ARG A 187 -8.53 -0.07 -10.99
N TYR A 188 -8.61 -1.33 -10.57
CA TYR A 188 -9.16 -1.71 -9.27
C TYR A 188 -8.03 -1.82 -8.24
N ILE A 189 -7.83 -0.80 -7.40
CA ILE A 189 -6.85 -0.84 -6.31
C ILE A 189 -7.55 -1.44 -5.09
N TRP A 190 -7.17 -2.63 -4.63
CA TRP A 190 -7.91 -3.35 -3.60
C TRP A 190 -7.03 -4.22 -2.71
N GLY A 191 -7.63 -4.81 -1.66
CA GLY A 191 -6.95 -5.75 -0.77
C GLY A 191 -5.82 -5.08 0.00
N VAL A 192 -4.65 -5.74 0.06
CA VAL A 192 -3.49 -5.28 0.83
C VAL A 192 -3.05 -3.87 0.42
N THR A 193 -2.99 -3.56 -0.89
CA THR A 193 -2.58 -2.24 -1.38
C THR A 193 -3.51 -1.14 -0.88
N ALA A 194 -4.83 -1.32 -1.02
CA ALA A 194 -5.81 -0.38 -0.52
C ALA A 194 -5.84 -0.32 1.02
N GLY A 195 -5.61 -1.44 1.70
CA GLY A 195 -5.48 -1.50 3.15
C GLY A 195 -4.31 -0.68 3.68
N ILE A 196 -3.14 -0.78 3.02
CA ILE A 196 -1.96 0.04 3.32
C ILE A 196 -2.24 1.52 3.06
N LEU A 197 -2.90 1.86 1.96
CA LEU A 197 -3.31 3.23 1.66
C LEU A 197 -4.29 3.78 2.70
N LYS A 198 -5.25 2.98 3.16
CA LYS A 198 -6.18 3.37 4.23
C LYS A 198 -5.43 3.60 5.56
N ALA A 199 -4.50 2.72 5.89
CA ALA A 199 -3.66 2.86 7.08
C ALA A 199 -2.82 4.16 7.01
N LEU A 200 -2.22 4.44 5.85
CA LEU A 200 -1.48 5.67 5.60
C LEU A 200 -2.36 6.92 5.74
N HIS A 201 -3.58 6.90 5.18
CA HIS A 201 -4.53 7.99 5.38
C HIS A 201 -4.78 8.25 6.87
N VAL A 202 -5.11 7.20 7.63
CA VAL A 202 -5.40 7.34 9.07
C VAL A 202 -4.19 7.91 9.81
N ARG A 203 -2.99 7.45 9.49
CA ARG A 203 -1.75 7.97 10.09
C ARG A 203 -1.55 9.47 9.81
N LEU A 204 -1.83 9.91 8.59
CA LEU A 204 -1.56 11.29 8.14
C LEU A 204 -2.68 12.28 8.52
N TYR A 205 -3.92 11.83 8.61
CA TYR A 205 -5.11 12.68 8.73
C TYR A 205 -5.94 12.39 9.99
N GLY A 206 -5.71 11.26 10.67
CA GLY A 206 -6.53 10.76 11.76
C GLY A 206 -7.62 9.80 11.28
N ASP A 207 -8.31 9.14 12.21
CA ASP A 207 -9.54 8.42 11.87
C ASP A 207 -10.62 9.44 11.48
N GLU A 208 -11.38 9.12 10.45
CA GLU A 208 -12.63 9.82 10.18
C GLU A 208 -13.57 9.63 11.38
N ALA A 209 -14.28 10.69 11.79
CA ALA A 209 -15.45 10.49 12.61
C ALA A 209 -16.36 9.53 11.85
N ALA A 210 -16.72 8.40 12.47
CA ALA A 210 -17.56 7.39 11.83
C ALA A 210 -18.79 8.08 11.21
N PRO A 211 -19.13 7.82 9.94
CA PRO A 211 -20.44 8.21 9.46
C PRO A 211 -21.46 7.58 10.40
N GLU A 212 -22.32 8.40 11.02
CA GLU A 212 -23.49 7.92 11.75
C GLU A 212 -24.21 6.92 10.86
N SER A 213 -24.19 5.66 11.29
CA SER A 213 -24.97 4.51 10.78
C SER A 213 -25.61 4.67 9.38
N ALA A 214 -24.89 4.29 8.34
CA ALA A 214 -25.52 3.79 7.11
C ALA A 214 -25.87 2.29 7.24
N ALA A 215 -26.35 1.90 8.43
CA ALA A 215 -26.82 0.56 8.75
C ALA A 215 -28.30 0.65 9.10
N ASP A 216 -29.09 1.14 8.14
CA ASP A 216 -30.54 1.04 8.07
C ASP A 216 -30.92 1.50 6.65
N GLU A 217 -30.82 0.62 5.64
CA GLU A 217 -31.64 0.77 4.42
C GLU A 217 -31.72 -0.44 3.47
N ASP A 218 -31.06 -1.58 3.73
CA ASP A 218 -31.27 -2.82 2.96
C ASP A 218 -31.92 -3.94 3.79
N ALA A 219 -33.02 -3.60 4.46
CA ALA A 219 -33.97 -4.57 4.99
C ALA A 219 -35.41 -4.05 4.81
N ALA A 220 -35.88 -4.06 3.57
CA ALA A 220 -37.31 -3.98 3.23
C ALA A 220 -37.60 -4.84 1.99
#